data_AF-A0A317F6W9-F1
#
_entry.id   AF-A0A317F6W9-F1
#
_cell.length_a   1.000
_cell.length_b   1.000
_cell.length_c   1.000
_cell.angle_alpha   90.00
_cell.angle_beta   90.00
_cell.angle_gamma   90.00
#
_symmetry.space_group_name_H-M   'P 1'
#
loop_
_entity.id
_entity.type
_entity.pdbx_description
1 polymer ?
#
loop_
_entity_poly.entity_id
_entity_poly.type
_entity_poly.pdbx_seq_one_letter_code
_entity_poly.pdbx_strand_id
1 'polypeptide(L)' 'MERYNDPQIVDAIMQRKVWQGMTRQQLVDSWGEPVETAQKVQRTKVVETCKYQQTGRNRFKSRVVLENGTVTGWQQN' A
#
# COMPACT_ATOMS: atom_id res chain seq x y z
N MET A 1 19.48 -8.71 -9.17
CA MET A 1 18.43 -7.86 -9.76
C MET A 1 17.09 -8.64 -9.81
N GLU A 2 16.77 -9.46 -8.81
CA GLU A 2 15.68 -10.46 -8.88
C GLU A 2 14.61 -10.29 -7.80
N ARG A 3 14.43 -9.08 -7.23
CA ARG A 3 13.45 -8.90 -6.14
C ARG A 3 11.99 -8.84 -6.63
N TYR A 4 11.77 -8.50 -7.90
CA TYR A 4 10.43 -8.38 -8.48
C TYR A 4 10.46 -9.00 -9.88
N ASN A 5 9.91 -10.21 -10.01
CA ASN A 5 9.98 -11.03 -11.23
C ASN A 5 9.09 -10.50 -12.38
N ASP A 6 8.42 -9.36 -12.17
CA ASP A 6 7.55 -8.71 -13.15
C ASP A 6 8.04 -7.29 -13.45
N PRO A 7 8.54 -7.01 -14.68
CA PRO A 7 8.98 -5.68 -15.05
C PRO A 7 7.84 -4.64 -15.03
N GLN A 8 6.58 -5.09 -15.19
CA GLN A 8 5.41 -4.22 -15.09
C GLN A 8 5.20 -3.68 -13.67
N ILE A 9 5.50 -4.50 -12.66
CA ILE A 9 5.45 -4.11 -11.24
C ILE A 9 6.52 -3.06 -10.94
N VAL A 10 7.74 -3.27 -11.44
CA VAL A 10 8.86 -2.34 -11.24
C VAL A 10 8.55 -0.99 -11.89
N ASP A 11 8.02 -1.00 -13.11
CA ASP A 11 7.62 0.22 -13.82
C ASP A 11 6.50 0.97 -13.08
N ALA A 12 5.50 0.25 -12.55
CA ALA A 12 4.44 0.84 -11.74
C ALA A 12 4.97 1.44 -10.41
N ILE A 13 5.93 0.79 -9.76
CA ILE A 13 6.63 1.31 -8.57
C ILE A 13 7.38 2.60 -8.92
N MET A 14 8.12 2.59 -10.02
CA MET A 14 8.85 3.78 -10.52
C MET A 14 7.89 4.94 -10.84
N GLN A 15 6.71 4.63 -11.37
CA GLN A 15 5.64 5.60 -11.61
C GLN A 15 4.86 6.02 -10.35
N ARG A 16 5.21 5.50 -9.17
CA ARG A 16 4.50 5.70 -7.89
C ARG A 16 3.01 5.33 -7.98
N LYS A 17 2.68 4.33 -8.80
CA LYS A 17 1.33 3.77 -8.89
C LYS A 17 1.17 2.60 -7.93
N VAL A 18 -0.03 2.46 -7.39
CA VAL A 18 -0.46 1.33 -6.58
C VAL A 18 -1.37 0.47 -7.44
N TRP A 19 -1.28 -0.85 -7.33
CA TRP A 19 -2.18 -1.79 -8.00
C TRP A 19 -2.58 -2.94 -7.06
N GLN A 20 -3.61 -3.68 -7.44
CA GLN A 20 -4.10 -4.82 -6.67
C GLN A 20 -3.12 -6.01 -6.81
N GLY A 21 -2.80 -6.67 -5.70
CA GLY A 21 -1.81 -7.76 -5.66
C GLY A 21 -0.39 -7.31 -5.29
N MET A 22 -0.17 -6.00 -5.12
CA MET A 22 1.11 -5.45 -4.65
C MET A 22 1.39 -5.86 -3.19
N THR A 23 2.63 -6.15 -2.82
CA THR A 23 2.98 -6.50 -1.43
C THR A 23 3.22 -5.26 -0.57
N ARG A 24 3.14 -5.41 0.76
CA ARG A 24 3.49 -4.34 1.71
C ARG A 24 4.88 -3.75 1.45
N GLN A 25 5.87 -4.59 1.15
CA GLN A 25 7.23 -4.14 0.87
C GLN A 25 7.29 -3.28 -0.40
N GLN A 26 6.65 -3.73 -1.49
CA GLN A 26 6.55 -2.93 -2.72
C GLN A 26 5.86 -1.60 -2.48
N LEU A 27 4.80 -1.60 -1.67
CA LEU A 27 4.08 -0.37 -1.34
C LEU A 27 4.99 0.63 -0.62
N VAL A 28 5.79 0.15 0.34
CA VAL A 28 6.77 0.98 1.04
C VAL A 28 7.88 1.44 0.10
N ASP A 29 8.34 0.60 -0.83
CA ASP A 29 9.33 0.99 -1.83
C ASP A 29 8.79 2.07 -2.80
N SER A 30 7.49 2.02 -3.13
CA SER A 30 6.84 2.94 -4.07
C SER A 30 6.43 4.27 -3.43
N TRP A 31 5.75 4.21 -2.29
CA TRP A 31 5.15 5.38 -1.63
C TRP A 31 5.88 5.82 -0.36
N GLY A 32 6.88 5.05 0.09
CA GLY A 32 7.57 5.28 1.35
C GLY A 32 6.80 4.73 2.55
N GLU A 33 7.27 5.09 3.74
CA GLU A 33 6.61 4.70 4.98
C GLU A 33 5.24 5.40 5.12
N PRO A 34 4.18 4.65 5.41
CA PRO A 34 2.87 5.22 5.69
C PRO A 34 2.91 6.11 6.93
N VAL A 35 2.18 7.23 6.89
CA VAL A 35 2.05 8.16 8.02
C VAL A 35 1.35 7.48 9.19
N GLU A 36 0.33 6.67 8.88
CA GLU A 36 -0.39 5.90 9.88
C GLU A 36 -0.80 4.55 9.30
N THR A 37 -0.57 3.48 10.06
CA THR A 37 -1.02 2.13 9.71
C THR A 37 -2.02 1.62 10.73
N ALA A 38 -3.22 1.32 10.26
CA ALA A 38 -4.24 0.67 11.06
C ALA A 38 -4.31 -0.82 10.69
N GLN A 39 -3.82 -1.70 11.57
CA GLN A 39 -3.94 -3.14 11.41
C GLN A 39 -5.16 -3.67 12.16
N LYS A 40 -5.96 -4.49 11.49
CA LYS A 40 -7.12 -5.19 12.03
C LYS A 40 -6.96 -6.69 11.77
N VAL A 41 -6.53 -7.40 12.80
CA VAL A 41 -6.44 -8.87 12.78
C VAL A 41 -7.83 -9.45 12.99
N GLN A 42 -8.29 -10.26 12.04
CA GLN A 42 -9.53 -11.03 12.12
C GLN A 42 -9.19 -12.52 12.24
N ARG A 43 -10.18 -13.36 12.58
CA ARG A 43 -9.98 -14.80 12.76
C ARG A 43 -9.34 -15.50 11.56
N THR A 44 -9.63 -15.07 10.34
CA THR A 44 -9.19 -15.71 9.09
C THR A 44 -8.21 -14.90 8.27
N LYS A 45 -8.05 -13.60 8.57
CA LYS A 45 -7.26 -12.68 7.76
C LYS A 45 -6.82 -11.44 8.53
N VAL A 46 -5.72 -10.85 8.09
CA VAL A 46 -5.18 -9.60 8.63
C VAL A 46 -5.45 -8.50 7.62
N VAL A 47 -6.23 -7.48 8.00
CA VAL A 47 -6.47 -6.32 7.14
C VAL A 47 -5.64 -5.16 7.64
N GLU A 48 -4.74 -4.63 6.84
CA GLU A 48 -3.92 -3.46 7.14
C GLU A 48 -4.38 -2.28 6.29
N THR A 49 -4.57 -1.11 6.89
CA THR A 49 -4.89 0.12 6.19
C THR A 49 -3.78 1.12 6.40
N CYS A 50 -3.01 1.37 5.34
CA CYS A 50 -1.94 2.36 5.29
C CYS A 50 -2.50 3.70 4.82
N LYS A 51 -2.28 4.76 5.60
CA LYS A 51 -2.72 6.12 5.28
C LYS A 51 -1.52 6.97 4.90
N TYR A 52 -1.70 7.74 3.82
CA TYR A 52 -0.68 8.56 3.20
C TYR A 52 -1.21 9.97 2.95
N GLN A 53 -0.29 10.92 2.75
CA GLN A 53 -0.59 12.32 2.44
C GLN A 53 -1.57 12.95 3.45
N GLN A 54 -1.11 13.09 4.69
CA GLN A 54 -1.85 13.80 5.73
C GLN A 54 -1.98 15.28 5.31
N THR A 55 -3.20 15.69 4.97
CA THR A 55 -3.51 17.08 4.57
C THR A 55 -4.07 17.88 5.75
N GLY A 56 -4.52 17.21 6.80
CA GLY A 56 -4.94 17.83 8.05
C GLY A 56 -5.03 16.80 9.17
N ARG A 57 -5.38 17.25 10.38
CA ARG A 57 -5.31 16.45 11.62
C ARG A 57 -5.91 15.03 11.47
N ASN A 58 -7.10 14.90 10.86
CA ASN A 58 -7.74 13.61 10.55
C ASN A 58 -8.02 13.40 9.04
N ARG A 59 -7.39 14.19 8.15
CA ARG A 59 -7.61 14.10 6.70
C ARG A 59 -6.38 13.52 6.01
N PHE A 60 -6.59 12.39 5.35
CA PHE A 60 -5.60 11.69 4.53
C PHE A 60 -6.13 11.63 3.10
N LYS A 61 -5.31 12.05 2.13
CA LYS A 61 -5.68 12.03 0.70
C LYS A 61 -5.62 10.63 0.11
N SER A 62 -4.71 9.80 0.61
CA SER A 62 -4.50 8.48 0.05
C SER A 62 -4.54 7.42 1.13
N ARG A 63 -5.24 6.31 0.83
CA ARG A 63 -5.35 5.17 1.72
C ARG A 63 -5.19 3.90 0.92
N VAL A 64 -4.40 2.97 1.42
CA VAL A 64 -4.17 1.68 0.80
C VAL A 64 -4.60 0.61 1.80
N VAL A 65 -5.41 -0.32 1.34
CA VAL A 65 -5.89 -1.46 2.10
C VAL A 65 -5.15 -2.69 1.61
N LEU A 66 -4.51 -3.37 2.55
CA LEU A 66 -3.84 -4.64 2.36
C LEU A 66 -4.58 -5.71 3.14
N GLU A 67 -4.66 -6.90 2.57
CA GLU A 67 -5.17 -8.09 3.21
C GLU A 67 -4.07 -9.16 3.17
N ASN A 68 -3.70 -9.68 4.33
CA ASN A 68 -2.60 -10.62 4.52
C ASN A 68 -1.29 -10.14 3.85
N GLY A 69 -0.98 -8.85 3.96
CA GLY A 69 0.21 -8.24 3.35
C GLY A 69 0.12 -7.97 1.84
N THR A 70 -1.04 -8.18 1.22
CA THR A 70 -1.30 -7.96 -0.21
C THR A 70 -2.32 -6.85 -0.42
N VAL A 71 -2.01 -5.85 -1.25
CA VAL A 71 -2.93 -4.74 -1.57
C VAL A 71 -4.18 -5.27 -2.24
N THR A 72 -5.34 -5.03 -1.64
CA THR A 72 -6.65 -5.39 -2.19
C THR A 72 -7.40 -4.18 -2.75
N GLY A 73 -7.08 -2.98 -2.28
CA GLY A 73 -7.65 -1.75 -2.81
C GLY A 73 -6.95 -0.51 -2.29
N TRP A 74 -7.10 0.60 -3.00
CA TRP A 74 -6.61 1.90 -2.56
C TRP A 74 -7.58 2.99 -2.99
N GLN A 75 -7.58 4.08 -2.23
CA GLN A 75 -8.22 5.33 -2.63
C GLN A 75 -7.17 6.41 -2.77
N GLN A 76 -7.26 7.13 -3.86
CA GLN A 76 -6.47 8.32 -4.17
C GLN A 76 -7.48 9.40 -4.58
N ASN A 77 -7.47 10.54 -3.89
CA ASN A 77 -8.39 11.65 -4.10
C ASN A 77 -7.65 12.98 -4.22
#